data_AF-A0A1X3GM20-F1
#
_entry.id   AF-A0A1X3GM20-F1
#
_cell.length_a   1.000
_cell.length_b   1.000
_cell.length_c   1.000
_cell.angle_alpha   90.00
_cell.angle_beta   90.00
_cell.angle_gamma   90.00
#
_symmetry.space_group_name_H-M   'P 1'
#
loop_
_entity.id
_entity.type
_entity.pdbx_description
1 polymer ?
#
loop_
_entity_poly.entity_id
_entity_poly.type
_entity_poly.pdbx_seq_one_letter_code
_entity_poly.pdbx_strand_id
1 'polypeptide(L)'
;MAAPAKFLFDNDFAAPDRTREKAATAAEIAQKVAEAEARAYQDGFAAGQREAKAESDRRVALAMEEINIAIRGIASGIGNIESKMETEAVDVAVAVARKLCADLVAAEPLGEIVALVKDCFSHLVATPHLVVRINDALYDSARENIERLARQNGFEGRLVILAEPEIATGDCRIEWADGGVVLERAAITAKIDEMVGRYVASRRGS
;
A
#
# COMPACT_ATOMS: atom_id res chain seq x y z
N MET A 1 -114.79 28.71 20.60
CA MET A 1 -113.70 28.55 19.60
C MET A 1 -113.61 29.83 18.80
N ALA A 2 -112.55 30.61 19.02
CA ALA A 2 -112.34 31.88 18.35
C ALA A 2 -110.86 31.99 17.93
N ALA A 3 -110.70 32.28 16.63
CA ALA A 3 -109.58 32.55 15.74
C ALA A 3 -108.11 32.45 16.22
N PRO A 4 -107.20 31.88 15.40
CA PRO A 4 -105.76 31.91 15.66
C PRO A 4 -105.20 33.33 15.49
N ALA A 5 -104.37 33.75 16.43
CA ALA A 5 -103.71 35.06 16.39
C ALA A 5 -102.60 35.07 15.30
N LYS A 6 -102.69 36.06 14.40
CA LYS A 6 -101.63 36.41 13.45
C LYS A 6 -100.39 36.89 14.22
N PHE A 7 -99.29 36.15 14.11
CA PHE A 7 -97.99 36.69 14.46
C PHE A 7 -97.55 37.64 13.33
N LEU A 8 -97.70 38.94 13.58
CA LEU A 8 -97.02 39.99 12.84
C LEU A 8 -95.53 39.87 13.17
N PHE A 9 -94.68 39.84 12.14
CA PHE A 9 -93.22 39.89 12.29
C PHE A 9 -92.84 41.29 12.80
N ASP A 10 -93.00 41.49 14.10
CA ASP A 10 -92.68 42.72 14.83
C ASP A 10 -91.25 42.66 15.39
N ASN A 11 -90.32 42.12 14.58
CA ASN A 11 -88.89 42.28 14.85
C ASN A 11 -88.44 43.52 14.09
N ASP A 12 -88.50 44.63 14.82
CA ASP A 12 -87.90 45.89 14.43
C ASP A 12 -86.37 45.74 14.41
N PHE A 13 -85.80 45.63 13.21
CA PHE A 13 -84.34 45.65 12.99
C PHE A 13 -83.73 47.05 13.19
N ALA A 14 -84.51 48.06 13.62
CA ALA A 14 -84.05 49.42 13.84
C ALA A 14 -83.47 49.69 15.24
N ALA A 15 -83.32 48.69 16.10
CA ALA A 15 -82.47 48.84 17.29
C ALA A 15 -81.00 48.86 16.82
N PRO A 16 -80.24 49.95 16.99
CA PRO A 16 -78.82 49.91 16.70
C PRO A 16 -78.19 48.98 17.73
N ASP A 17 -77.71 47.84 17.26
CA ASP A 17 -76.84 46.96 18.03
C ASP A 17 -75.63 47.80 18.46
N ARG A 18 -75.63 48.22 19.75
CA ARG A 18 -74.55 49.01 20.36
C ARG A 18 -73.25 48.21 20.50
N THR A 19 -73.23 46.99 19.96
CA THR A 19 -72.08 46.10 19.88
C THR A 19 -71.54 45.94 18.45
N ARG A 20 -71.98 46.75 17.47
CA ARG A 20 -71.17 46.94 16.26
C ARG A 20 -69.87 47.61 16.66
N GLU A 21 -68.79 46.83 16.72
CA GLU A 21 -67.42 47.36 16.69
C GLU A 21 -67.39 48.50 15.66
N LYS A 22 -67.00 49.70 16.10
CA LYS A 22 -66.85 50.85 15.20
C LYS A 22 -66.01 50.38 14.00
N ALA A 23 -66.57 50.50 12.80
CA ALA A 23 -65.83 50.21 11.59
C ALA A 23 -64.54 51.04 11.61
N ALA A 24 -63.40 50.36 11.50
CA ALA A 24 -62.09 51.01 11.54
C ALA A 24 -62.07 52.15 10.51
N THR A 25 -61.61 53.31 10.95
CA THR A 25 -61.45 54.47 10.08
C THR A 25 -60.40 54.17 9.00
N ALA A 26 -60.51 54.82 7.84
CA ALA A 26 -59.56 54.64 6.75
C ALA A 26 -58.10 54.89 7.18
N ALA A 27 -57.88 55.78 8.16
CA ALA A 27 -56.58 56.04 8.75
C ALA A 27 -56.06 54.86 9.61
N GLU A 28 -56.92 54.24 10.41
CA GLU A 28 -56.56 53.05 11.21
C GLU A 28 -56.27 51.84 10.33
N ILE A 29 -56.99 51.68 9.21
CA ILE A 29 -56.73 50.62 8.22
C ILE A 29 -55.38 50.87 7.53
N ALA A 30 -55.11 52.10 7.08
CA ALA A 30 -53.84 52.45 6.44
C ALA A 30 -52.64 52.25 7.39
N GLN A 31 -52.78 52.59 8.67
CA GLN A 31 -51.74 52.37 9.67
C GLN A 31 -51.48 50.87 9.90
N LYS A 32 -52.53 50.05 10.02
CA LYS A 32 -52.38 48.59 10.15
C LYS A 32 -51.73 47.96 8.92
N VAL A 33 -52.04 48.44 7.72
CA VAL A 33 -51.40 48.00 6.48
C VAL A 33 -49.91 48.37 6.47
N ALA A 34 -49.57 49.61 6.81
CA ALA A 34 -48.17 50.05 6.88
C ALA A 34 -47.35 49.27 7.93
N GLU A 35 -47.93 48.99 9.11
CA GLU A 35 -47.29 48.16 10.13
C GLU A 35 -47.12 46.71 9.66
N ALA A 36 -48.10 46.15 8.97
CA ALA A 36 -48.01 44.80 8.40
C ALA A 36 -46.96 44.71 7.29
N GLU A 37 -46.89 45.71 6.40
CA GLU A 37 -45.87 45.80 5.35
C GLU A 37 -44.46 45.94 5.93
N ALA A 38 -44.27 46.80 6.93
CA ALA A 38 -42.98 46.96 7.59
C ALA A 38 -42.52 45.67 8.28
N ARG A 39 -43.44 44.96 8.94
CA ARG A 39 -43.16 43.68 9.61
C ARG A 39 -42.85 42.58 8.60
N ALA A 40 -43.64 42.47 7.53
CA ALA A 40 -43.39 41.54 6.43
C ALA A 40 -42.04 41.79 5.73
N TYR A 41 -41.65 43.06 5.55
CA TYR A 41 -40.35 43.41 4.98
C TYR A 41 -39.19 42.98 5.89
N GLN A 42 -39.29 43.23 7.21
CA GLN A 42 -38.29 42.80 8.18
C GLN A 42 -38.18 41.26 8.23
N ASP A 43 -39.31 40.56 8.26
CA ASP A 43 -39.36 39.10 8.28
C ASP A 43 -38.78 38.50 7.00
N GLY A 44 -39.12 39.08 5.84
CA GLY A 44 -38.58 38.68 4.54
C GLY A 44 -37.07 38.93 4.45
N PHE A 45 -36.59 40.07 4.93
CA PHE A 45 -35.15 40.38 4.95
C PHE A 45 -34.37 39.44 5.88
N ALA A 46 -34.92 39.14 7.07
CA ALA A 46 -34.34 38.19 8.00
C ALA A 46 -34.36 36.75 7.45
N ALA A 47 -35.43 36.36 6.76
CA ALA A 47 -35.53 35.07 6.07
C ALA A 47 -34.49 34.95 4.95
N GLY A 48 -34.35 35.98 4.11
CA GLY A 48 -33.35 36.03 3.05
C GLY A 48 -31.92 35.94 3.58
N GLN A 49 -31.59 36.63 4.68
CA GLN A 49 -30.28 36.49 5.33
C GLN A 49 -30.02 35.07 5.83
N ARG A 50 -31.01 34.43 6.45
CA ARG A 50 -30.89 33.03 6.93
C ARG A 50 -30.70 32.06 5.77
N GLU A 51 -31.44 32.24 4.68
CA GLU A 51 -31.34 31.38 3.50
C GLU A 51 -29.98 31.54 2.80
N ALA A 52 -29.53 32.78 2.58
CA ALA A 52 -28.22 33.07 2.01
C ALA A 52 -27.08 32.49 2.87
N LYS A 53 -27.19 32.59 4.20
CA LYS A 53 -26.23 31.97 5.11
C LYS A 53 -26.26 30.44 5.00
N ALA A 54 -27.43 29.82 5.00
CA ALA A 54 -27.57 28.37 4.87
C ALA A 54 -27.01 27.86 3.52
N GLU A 55 -27.22 28.59 2.43
CA GLU A 55 -26.67 28.25 1.12
C GLU A 55 -25.14 28.41 1.09
N SER A 56 -24.60 29.45 1.72
CA SER A 56 -23.15 29.62 1.89
C SER A 56 -22.56 28.47 2.70
N ASP A 57 -23.16 28.15 3.85
CA ASP A 57 -22.70 27.08 4.73
C ASP A 57 -22.75 25.70 4.01
N ARG A 58 -23.78 25.46 3.18
CA ARG A 58 -23.85 24.26 2.30
C ARG A 58 -22.74 24.22 1.26
N ARG A 59 -22.45 25.34 0.59
CA ARG A 59 -21.35 25.42 -0.39
C ARG A 59 -20.00 25.15 0.26
N VAL A 60 -19.77 25.70 1.44
CA VAL A 60 -18.55 25.42 2.23
C VAL A 60 -18.48 23.95 2.59
N ALA A 61 -19.56 23.35 3.07
CA ALA A 61 -19.58 21.92 3.41
C ALA A 61 -19.26 21.01 2.21
N LEU A 62 -19.81 21.32 1.02
CA LEU A 62 -19.51 20.58 -0.21
C LEU A 62 -18.03 20.71 -0.61
N ALA A 63 -17.49 21.93 -0.59
CA ALA A 63 -16.08 22.16 -0.88
C ALA A 63 -15.15 21.43 0.11
N MET A 64 -15.53 21.38 1.40
CA MET A 64 -14.78 20.62 2.39
C MET A 64 -14.81 19.12 2.13
N GLU A 65 -15.94 18.56 1.67
CA GLU A 65 -16.00 17.14 1.31
C GLU A 65 -15.19 16.83 0.05
N GLU A 66 -15.18 17.72 -0.96
CA GLU A 66 -14.30 17.58 -2.13
C GLU A 66 -12.82 17.59 -1.74
N ILE A 67 -12.42 18.49 -0.84
CA ILE A 67 -11.06 18.53 -0.28
C ILE A 67 -10.75 17.22 0.46
N ASN A 68 -11.68 16.71 1.27
CA ASN A 68 -11.51 15.46 2.01
C ASN A 68 -11.32 14.26 1.07
N ILE A 69 -12.08 14.20 -0.03
CA ILE A 69 -11.91 13.19 -1.09
C ILE A 69 -10.53 13.33 -1.74
N ALA A 70 -10.10 14.55 -2.11
CA ALA A 70 -8.80 14.79 -2.72
C ALA A 70 -7.64 14.39 -1.80
N ILE A 71 -7.70 14.75 -0.50
CA ILE A 71 -6.69 14.38 0.49
C ILE A 71 -6.61 12.87 0.66
N ARG A 72 -7.75 12.17 0.74
CA ARG A 72 -7.77 10.69 0.80
C ARG A 72 -7.16 10.06 -0.45
N GLY A 73 -7.42 10.63 -1.63
CA GLY A 73 -6.82 10.19 -2.89
C GLY A 73 -5.30 10.39 -2.93
N ILE A 74 -4.80 11.50 -2.40
CA ILE A 74 -3.36 11.74 -2.28
C ILE A 74 -2.72 10.76 -1.29
N ALA A 75 -3.35 10.57 -0.11
CA ALA A 75 -2.84 9.67 0.92
C ALA A 75 -2.76 8.22 0.44
N SER A 76 -3.76 7.73 -0.30
CA SER A 76 -3.71 6.39 -0.91
C SER A 76 -2.68 6.30 -2.04
N GLY A 77 -2.51 7.38 -2.81
CA GLY A 77 -1.48 7.47 -3.84
C GLY A 77 -0.05 7.34 -3.29
N ILE A 78 0.24 7.95 -2.14
CA ILE A 78 1.56 7.88 -1.49
C ILE A 78 1.91 6.44 -1.11
N GLY A 79 0.99 5.71 -0.48
CA GLY A 79 1.24 4.31 -0.10
C GLY A 79 1.56 3.41 -1.31
N ASN A 80 0.86 3.61 -2.43
CA ASN A 80 1.14 2.88 -3.67
C ASN A 80 2.52 3.23 -4.26
N ILE A 81 2.92 4.51 -4.19
CA ILE A 81 4.24 4.96 -4.67
C ILE A 81 5.35 4.34 -3.81
N GLU A 82 5.20 4.33 -2.48
CA GLU A 82 6.16 3.73 -1.57
C GLU A 82 6.36 2.24 -1.85
N SER A 83 5.27 1.47 -1.95
CA SER A 83 5.34 0.04 -2.28
C SER A 83 6.01 -0.20 -3.64
N LYS A 84 5.65 0.61 -4.65
CA LYS A 84 6.27 0.51 -5.99
C LYS A 84 7.77 0.80 -5.94
N MET A 85 8.18 1.90 -5.30
CA MET A 85 9.60 2.27 -5.14
C MET A 85 10.40 1.19 -4.41
N GLU A 86 9.82 0.59 -3.37
CA GLU A 86 10.44 -0.51 -2.64
C GLU A 86 10.68 -1.72 -3.56
N THR A 87 9.68 -2.11 -4.36
CA THR A 87 9.83 -3.24 -5.31
C THR A 87 10.85 -2.94 -6.41
N GLU A 88 10.85 -1.74 -6.97
CA GLU A 88 11.82 -1.32 -7.99
C GLU A 88 13.26 -1.30 -7.43
N ALA A 89 13.43 -0.82 -6.20
CA ALA A 89 14.73 -0.82 -5.53
C ALA A 89 15.27 -2.24 -5.33
N VAL A 90 14.42 -3.19 -4.95
CA VAL A 90 14.80 -4.61 -4.83
C VAL A 90 15.19 -5.19 -6.18
N ASP A 91 14.40 -4.95 -7.23
CA ASP A 91 14.70 -5.44 -8.57
C ASP A 91 16.06 -4.91 -9.07
N VAL A 92 16.34 -3.63 -8.86
CA VAL A 92 17.64 -3.01 -9.19
C VAL A 92 18.77 -3.63 -8.38
N ALA A 93 18.60 -3.80 -7.06
CA ALA A 93 19.63 -4.38 -6.20
C ALA A 93 19.99 -5.82 -6.64
N VAL A 94 19.00 -6.63 -6.96
CA VAL A 94 19.21 -8.01 -7.45
C VAL A 94 19.90 -8.01 -8.81
N ALA A 95 19.51 -7.13 -9.73
CA ALA A 95 20.17 -7.01 -11.03
C ALA A 95 21.65 -6.61 -10.90
N VAL A 96 21.97 -5.66 -10.01
CA VAL A 96 23.35 -5.25 -9.73
C VAL A 96 24.14 -6.39 -9.11
N ALA A 97 23.59 -7.06 -8.09
CA ALA A 97 24.25 -8.19 -7.44
C ALA A 97 24.56 -9.31 -8.45
N ARG A 98 23.61 -9.68 -9.31
CA ARG A 98 23.83 -10.69 -10.35
C ARG A 98 24.97 -10.32 -11.28
N LYS A 99 25.00 -9.08 -11.76
CA LYS A 99 26.07 -8.62 -12.66
C LYS A 99 27.43 -8.70 -11.98
N LEU A 100 27.55 -8.14 -10.76
CA LEU A 100 28.80 -8.14 -10.02
C LEU A 100 29.27 -9.56 -9.68
N CYS A 101 28.37 -10.44 -9.24
CA CYS A 101 28.71 -11.83 -8.95
C CYS A 101 29.15 -12.58 -10.21
N ALA A 102 28.45 -12.43 -11.34
CA ALA A 102 28.85 -13.07 -12.60
C ALA A 102 30.23 -12.59 -13.06
N ASP A 103 30.49 -11.28 -13.01
CA ASP A 103 31.77 -10.69 -13.39
C ASP A 103 32.90 -11.16 -12.46
N LEU A 104 32.64 -11.24 -11.15
CA LEU A 104 33.62 -11.72 -10.16
C LEU A 104 33.95 -13.20 -10.34
N VAL A 105 32.95 -14.04 -10.58
CA VAL A 105 33.15 -15.48 -10.83
C VAL A 105 33.91 -15.72 -12.13
N ALA A 106 33.64 -14.93 -13.17
CA ALA A 106 34.39 -15.01 -14.41
C ALA A 106 35.87 -14.59 -14.22
N ALA A 107 36.13 -13.58 -13.36
CA ALA A 107 37.48 -13.13 -13.05
C ALA A 107 38.24 -14.08 -12.11
N GLU A 108 37.55 -14.70 -11.14
CA GLU A 108 38.14 -15.56 -10.11
C GLU A 108 37.29 -16.83 -9.87
N PRO A 109 37.24 -17.76 -10.84
CA PRO A 109 36.36 -18.93 -10.75
C PRO A 109 36.74 -19.92 -9.64
N LEU A 110 38.00 -19.87 -9.16
CA LEU A 110 38.48 -20.75 -8.09
C LEU A 110 38.26 -20.19 -6.68
N GLY A 111 38.01 -18.88 -6.53
CA GLY A 111 38.04 -18.23 -5.21
C GLY A 111 37.08 -18.89 -4.22
N GLU A 112 35.82 -19.05 -4.62
CA GLU A 112 34.79 -19.64 -3.78
C GLU A 112 34.95 -21.15 -3.59
N ILE A 113 35.42 -21.86 -4.62
CA ILE A 113 35.72 -23.31 -4.54
C ILE A 113 36.80 -23.56 -3.49
N VAL A 114 37.90 -22.78 -3.52
CA VAL A 114 39.00 -22.90 -2.57
C VAL A 114 38.55 -22.56 -1.16
N ALA A 115 37.71 -21.53 -1.00
CA ALA A 115 37.12 -21.19 0.29
C ALA A 115 36.27 -22.34 0.85
N LEU A 116 35.41 -22.95 0.02
CA LEU A 116 34.55 -24.05 0.43
C LEU A 116 35.36 -25.29 0.82
N VAL A 117 36.38 -25.64 0.03
CA VAL A 117 37.31 -26.74 0.36
C VAL A 117 38.03 -26.47 1.68
N LYS A 118 38.44 -25.23 1.94
CA LYS A 118 39.09 -24.85 3.20
C LYS A 118 38.17 -25.07 4.39
N ASP A 119 36.91 -24.66 4.27
CA ASP A 119 35.90 -24.85 5.30
C ASP A 119 35.56 -26.34 5.49
N CYS A 120 35.62 -27.15 4.44
CA CYS A 120 35.52 -28.61 4.57
C CYS A 120 36.71 -29.17 5.37
N PHE A 121 37.94 -28.76 5.09
CA PHE A 121 39.11 -29.26 5.82
C PHE A 121 39.13 -28.86 7.30
N SER A 122 38.62 -27.66 7.65
CA SER A 122 38.54 -27.23 9.05
C SER A 122 37.53 -28.05 9.87
N HIS A 123 36.49 -28.58 9.23
CA HIS A 123 35.41 -29.31 9.90
C HIS A 123 35.52 -30.84 9.78
N LEU A 124 36.17 -31.37 8.74
CA LEU A 124 36.14 -32.79 8.36
C LEU A 124 37.48 -33.52 8.61
N VAL A 125 38.20 -33.14 9.67
CA VAL A 125 39.56 -33.63 9.99
C VAL A 125 39.66 -35.16 10.10
N ALA A 126 38.59 -35.85 10.49
CA ALA A 126 38.56 -37.31 10.68
C ALA A 126 37.99 -38.11 9.49
N THR A 127 37.67 -37.45 8.36
CA THR A 127 37.08 -38.15 7.21
C THR A 127 38.14 -38.92 6.41
N PRO A 128 37.90 -40.20 6.08
CA PRO A 128 38.91 -41.05 5.42
C PRO A 128 39.10 -40.73 3.93
N HIS A 129 38.12 -40.12 3.29
CA HIS A 129 38.17 -39.72 1.89
C HIS A 129 37.36 -38.44 1.62
N LEU A 130 37.90 -37.57 0.78
CA LEU A 130 37.25 -36.36 0.28
C LEU A 130 37.36 -36.34 -1.24
N VAL A 131 36.24 -36.21 -1.93
CA VAL A 131 36.16 -36.13 -3.39
C VAL A 131 35.73 -34.72 -3.78
N VAL A 132 36.53 -34.04 -4.59
CA VAL A 132 36.22 -32.71 -5.13
C VAL A 132 36.01 -32.83 -6.64
N ARG A 133 34.79 -32.57 -7.10
CA ARG A 133 34.41 -32.54 -8.51
C ARG A 133 34.30 -31.10 -8.98
N ILE A 134 34.99 -30.79 -10.07
CA ILE A 134 35.08 -29.44 -10.64
C ILE A 134 35.08 -29.52 -12.16
N ASN A 135 34.81 -28.39 -12.81
CA ASN A 135 34.96 -28.28 -14.25
C ASN A 135 36.40 -28.62 -14.72
N ASP A 136 36.52 -29.26 -15.88
CA ASP A 136 37.79 -29.70 -16.46
C ASP A 136 38.74 -28.55 -16.81
N ALA A 137 38.22 -27.40 -17.24
CA ALA A 137 39.02 -26.21 -17.52
C ALA A 137 39.72 -25.63 -16.29
N LEU A 138 39.24 -25.97 -15.08
CA LEU A 138 39.80 -25.52 -13.81
C LEU A 138 40.68 -26.58 -13.13
N TYR A 139 40.80 -27.78 -13.71
CA TYR A 139 41.40 -28.93 -13.02
C TYR A 139 42.84 -28.69 -12.57
N ASP A 140 43.72 -28.28 -13.48
CA ASP A 140 45.14 -28.13 -13.18
C ASP A 140 45.39 -27.06 -12.10
N SER A 141 44.73 -25.91 -12.24
CA SER A 141 44.86 -24.78 -11.32
C SER A 141 44.19 -25.04 -9.97
N ALA A 142 43.05 -25.74 -9.94
CA ALA A 142 42.40 -26.15 -8.71
C ALA A 142 43.21 -27.22 -7.98
N ARG A 143 43.73 -28.21 -8.70
CA ARG A 143 44.48 -29.33 -8.12
C ARG A 143 45.66 -28.85 -7.29
N GLU A 144 46.49 -27.98 -7.86
CA GLU A 144 47.66 -27.45 -7.17
C GLU A 144 47.26 -26.71 -5.88
N ASN A 145 46.22 -25.87 -5.95
CA ASN A 145 45.74 -25.08 -4.81
C ASN A 145 45.10 -25.95 -3.72
N ILE A 146 44.24 -26.89 -4.08
CA ILE A 146 43.56 -27.80 -3.15
C ILE A 146 44.56 -28.74 -2.48
N GLU A 147 45.53 -29.30 -3.21
CA GLU A 147 46.58 -30.16 -2.62
C GLU A 147 47.49 -29.36 -1.66
N ARG A 148 47.77 -28.09 -1.97
CA ARG A 148 48.50 -27.20 -1.06
C ARG A 148 47.70 -26.92 0.20
N LEU A 149 46.41 -26.64 0.05
CA LEU A 149 45.50 -26.34 1.14
C LEU A 149 45.29 -27.56 2.06
N ALA A 150 45.17 -28.77 1.50
CA ALA A 150 45.07 -30.01 2.26
C ALA A 150 46.29 -30.20 3.18
N ARG A 151 47.50 -29.97 2.65
CA ARG A 151 48.75 -30.02 3.41
C ARG A 151 48.81 -28.98 4.52
N GLN A 152 48.37 -27.75 4.24
CA GLN A 152 48.37 -26.65 5.22
C GLN A 152 47.39 -26.88 6.39
N ASN A 153 46.26 -27.55 6.13
CA ASN A 153 45.26 -27.86 7.14
C ASN A 153 45.47 -29.23 7.80
N GLY A 154 46.56 -29.95 7.46
CA GLY A 154 46.85 -31.26 8.04
C GLY A 154 45.82 -32.33 7.70
N PHE A 155 45.21 -32.27 6.52
CA PHE A 155 44.26 -33.30 6.09
C PHE A 155 45.00 -34.61 5.79
N GLU A 156 44.75 -35.64 6.61
CA GLU A 156 45.41 -36.96 6.51
C GLU A 156 44.62 -37.98 5.68
N GLY A 157 43.40 -37.63 5.26
CA GLY A 157 42.54 -38.49 4.44
C GLY A 157 42.95 -38.57 2.97
N ARG A 158 42.30 -39.46 2.22
CA ARG A 158 42.50 -39.57 0.77
C ARG A 158 41.73 -38.46 0.04
N LEU A 159 42.46 -37.51 -0.53
CA LEU A 159 41.90 -36.48 -1.43
C LEU A 159 41.86 -37.00 -2.87
N VAL A 160 40.68 -36.93 -3.50
CA VAL A 160 40.49 -37.25 -4.92
C VAL A 160 39.88 -36.02 -5.60
N ILE A 161 40.49 -35.55 -6.69
CA ILE A 161 39.96 -34.43 -7.48
C ILE A 161 39.57 -34.98 -8.86
N LEU A 162 38.33 -34.75 -9.26
CA LEU A 162 37.74 -35.22 -10.51
C LEU A 162 37.37 -34.04 -11.41
N ALA A 163 37.74 -34.13 -12.68
CA ALA A 163 37.33 -33.20 -13.72
C ALA A 163 36.03 -33.67 -14.37
N GLU A 164 35.00 -32.84 -14.36
CA GLU A 164 33.69 -33.10 -14.93
C GLU A 164 33.24 -31.92 -15.80
N PRO A 165 33.22 -32.06 -17.14
CA PRO A 165 32.88 -30.94 -18.04
C PRO A 165 31.42 -30.48 -17.92
N GLU A 166 30.54 -31.33 -17.40
CA GLU A 166 29.12 -31.01 -17.14
C GLU A 166 28.94 -30.05 -15.95
N ILE A 167 29.94 -29.92 -15.07
CA ILE A 167 29.93 -28.92 -14.00
C ILE A 167 30.29 -27.56 -14.60
N ALA A 168 29.48 -26.54 -14.32
CA ALA A 168 29.75 -25.19 -14.78
C ALA A 168 31.07 -24.64 -14.21
N THR A 169 31.79 -23.82 -14.98
CA THR A 169 33.00 -23.16 -14.50
C THR A 169 32.69 -22.28 -13.28
N GLY A 170 33.39 -22.52 -12.16
CA GLY A 170 33.17 -21.82 -10.89
C GLY A 170 32.19 -22.47 -9.93
N ASP A 171 31.62 -23.62 -10.32
CA ASP A 171 30.80 -24.51 -9.49
C ASP A 171 31.62 -25.75 -9.07
N CYS A 172 31.18 -26.42 -7.99
CA CYS A 172 31.83 -27.64 -7.53
C CYS A 172 30.91 -28.54 -6.72
N ARG A 173 31.31 -29.80 -6.58
CA ARG A 173 30.70 -30.74 -5.64
C ARG A 173 31.79 -31.38 -4.80
N ILE A 174 31.61 -31.35 -3.48
CA ILE A 174 32.54 -31.93 -2.52
C ILE A 174 31.78 -33.03 -1.77
N GLU A 175 32.30 -34.25 -1.78
CA GLU A 175 31.65 -35.43 -1.20
C GLU A 175 32.61 -36.13 -0.22
N TRP A 176 32.07 -36.62 0.88
CA TRP A 176 32.77 -37.42 1.87
C TRP A 176 31.82 -38.50 2.41
N ALA A 177 32.29 -39.34 3.35
CA ALA A 177 31.59 -40.56 3.76
C ALA A 177 30.17 -40.32 4.33
N ASP A 178 29.97 -39.24 5.07
CA ASP A 178 28.73 -38.90 5.79
C ASP A 178 27.95 -37.73 5.16
N GLY A 179 28.39 -37.19 4.02
CA GLY A 179 27.70 -36.08 3.38
C GLY A 179 28.40 -35.48 2.18
N GLY A 180 27.90 -34.32 1.77
CA GLY A 180 28.46 -33.55 0.67
C GLY A 180 27.95 -32.12 0.68
N VAL A 181 28.68 -31.24 -0.01
CA VAL A 181 28.26 -29.88 -0.30
C VAL A 181 28.33 -29.65 -1.80
N VAL A 182 27.34 -28.92 -2.32
CA VAL A 182 27.25 -28.55 -3.73
C VAL A 182 27.23 -27.04 -3.80
N LEU A 183 28.18 -26.50 -4.57
CA LEU A 183 28.15 -25.12 -5.02
C LEU A 183 27.60 -25.12 -6.44
N GLU A 184 26.31 -24.79 -6.57
CA GLU A 184 25.61 -24.68 -7.84
C GLU A 184 24.98 -23.30 -7.96
N ARG A 185 25.61 -22.41 -8.74
CA ARG A 185 25.20 -21.00 -8.82
C ARG A 185 23.83 -20.82 -9.46
N ALA A 186 23.47 -21.69 -10.40
CA ALA A 186 22.15 -21.69 -11.01
C ALA A 186 21.05 -21.95 -9.97
N ALA A 187 21.25 -22.93 -9.08
CA ALA A 187 20.32 -23.23 -7.99
C ALA A 187 20.25 -22.10 -6.95
N ILE A 188 21.40 -21.52 -6.58
CA ILE A 188 21.46 -20.37 -5.67
C ILE A 188 20.69 -19.17 -6.26
N THR A 189 20.91 -18.87 -7.54
CA THR A 189 20.23 -17.79 -8.25
C THR A 189 18.72 -18.04 -8.31
N ALA A 190 18.30 -19.25 -8.69
CA ALA A 190 16.88 -19.62 -8.72
C ALA A 190 16.22 -19.47 -7.34
N LYS A 191 16.95 -19.78 -6.26
CA LYS A 191 16.44 -19.63 -4.90
C LYS A 191 16.29 -18.16 -4.50
N ILE A 192 17.25 -17.32 -4.86
CA ILE A 192 17.17 -15.86 -4.67
C ILE A 192 15.93 -15.33 -5.40
N ASP A 193 15.71 -15.75 -6.65
CA ASP A 193 14.59 -15.30 -7.49
C ASP A 193 13.25 -15.68 -6.90
N GLU A 194 13.13 -16.90 -6.38
CA GLU A 194 11.93 -17.35 -5.66
C GLU A 194 11.63 -16.47 -4.44
N MET A 195 12.66 -16.19 -3.62
CA MET A 195 12.51 -15.40 -2.39
C MET A 195 12.18 -13.93 -2.69
N VAL A 196 12.87 -13.34 -3.66
CA VAL A 196 12.63 -11.96 -4.13
C VAL A 196 11.24 -11.86 -4.76
N GLY A 197 10.87 -12.80 -5.62
CA GLY A 197 9.55 -12.83 -6.24
C GLY A 197 8.43 -12.92 -5.21
N ARG A 198 8.59 -13.75 -4.17
CA ARG A 198 7.63 -13.84 -3.07
C ARG A 198 7.52 -12.52 -2.29
N TYR A 199 8.64 -11.85 -2.05
CA TYR A 199 8.68 -10.55 -1.39
C TYR A 199 7.98 -9.45 -2.21
N VAL A 200 8.31 -9.35 -3.49
CA VAL A 200 7.71 -8.35 -4.39
C VAL A 200 6.21 -8.60 -4.54
N ALA A 201 5.80 -9.87 -4.64
CA ALA A 201 4.38 -10.23 -4.72
C ALA A 201 3.60 -9.85 -3.46
N SER A 202 4.17 -10.00 -2.26
CA SER A 202 3.49 -9.62 -1.02
C SER A 202 3.31 -8.11 -0.88
N ARG A 203 4.22 -7.30 -1.45
CA ARG A 203 4.14 -5.83 -1.46
C ARG A 203 3.18 -5.27 -2.50
N ARG A 204 3.02 -5.94 -3.65
CA ARG A 204 2.06 -5.55 -4.70
C ARG A 204 0.61 -5.88 -4.36
N GLY A 205 0.38 -6.82 -3.44
CA GLY A 205 -0.95 -7.24 -2.99
C GLY A 205 -1.46 -6.57 -1.72
N SER A 206 -0.67 -5.67 -1.12
CA SER A 206 -1.02 -4.88 0.08
C SER A 206 -1.20 -3.41 -0.26
#